data_AF-M5JK20-F1
#
_entry.id   AF-M5JK20-F1
#
_cell.length_a   1.000
_cell.length_b   1.000
_cell.length_c   1.000
_cell.angle_alpha   90.00
_cell.angle_beta   90.00
_cell.angle_gamma   90.00
#
_symmetry.space_group_name_H-M   'P 1'
#
loop_
_entity.id
_entity.type
_entity.pdbx_description
1 polymer ?
#
loop_
_entity_poly.entity_id
_entity_poly.type
_entity_poly.pdbx_seq_one_letter_code
_entity_poly.pdbx_strand_id
1 'polypeptide(L)'
;MDDQAKELIALCEAHRSWVRAREALQLVASKVYTDPAKILEAAHEAAFQGMIGDTSLPGVLKHEPARFGDFRGRGDGRSTLEERRQHYQAIAHRHALPGLVREFIMQTHELRCQHADANRGPA
;
A
#
# COMPACT_ATOMS: atom_id res chain seq x y z
N MET A 1 -17.08 5.61 13.77
CA MET A 1 -15.81 4.85 13.78
C MET A 1 -15.79 4.04 15.05
N ASP A 2 -16.05 2.75 14.90
CA ASP A 2 -16.08 1.73 15.95
C ASP A 2 -14.79 1.70 16.77
N ASP A 3 -14.90 1.57 18.10
CA ASP A 3 -13.76 1.51 19.03
C ASP A 3 -12.76 0.40 18.64
N GLN A 4 -13.26 -0.76 18.20
CA GLN A 4 -12.42 -1.87 17.75
C GLN A 4 -11.53 -1.54 16.55
N ALA A 5 -12.01 -0.71 15.63
CA ALA A 5 -11.21 -0.31 14.47
C ALA A 5 -10.05 0.62 14.90
N LYS A 6 -10.30 1.50 15.88
CA LYS A 6 -9.28 2.39 16.43
C LYS A 6 -8.24 1.62 17.23
N GLU A 7 -8.66 0.63 18.03
CA GLU A 7 -7.76 -0.24 18.79
C GLU A 7 -6.83 -1.03 17.87
N LEU A 8 -7.38 -1.62 16.81
CA LEU A 8 -6.59 -2.35 15.82
C LEU A 8 -5.57 -1.45 15.12
N ILE A 9 -5.95 -0.23 14.75
CA ILE A 9 -5.02 0.75 14.16
C ILE A 9 -3.91 1.10 15.15
N ALA A 10 -4.25 1.40 16.41
CA ALA A 10 -3.27 1.71 17.45
C ALA A 10 -2.29 0.54 17.68
N LEU A 11 -2.80 -0.71 17.65
CA LEU A 11 -1.98 -1.91 17.70
C LEU A 11 -1.04 -1.98 16.49
N CYS A 12 -1.55 -1.77 15.28
CA CYS A 12 -0.72 -1.75 14.07
C CYS A 12 0.40 -0.70 14.15
N GLU A 13 0.10 0.50 14.64
CA GLU A 13 1.07 1.59 14.79
C GLU A 13 2.14 1.31 15.87
N ALA A 14 1.83 0.46 16.86
CA ALA A 14 2.82 0.00 17.84
C ALA A 14 3.80 -1.05 17.27
N HIS A 15 3.45 -1.73 16.18
CA HIS A 15 4.27 -2.78 15.59
C HIS A 15 5.25 -2.23 14.52
N ARG A 16 6.54 -2.26 14.85
CA ARG A 16 7.62 -1.70 13.99
C ARG A 16 7.65 -2.29 12.58
N SER A 17 7.37 -3.59 12.40
CA SER A 17 7.34 -4.22 11.07
C SER A 17 6.24 -3.65 10.20
N TRP A 18 5.05 -3.45 10.77
CA TRP A 18 3.92 -2.85 10.09
C TRP A 18 4.19 -1.39 9.70
N VAL A 19 4.73 -0.59 10.63
CA VAL A 19 5.11 0.81 10.36
C VAL A 19 6.11 0.88 9.21
N ARG A 20 7.14 0.03 9.19
CA ARG A 20 8.11 -0.03 8.09
C ARG A 20 7.47 -0.40 6.76
N ALA A 21 6.57 -1.38 6.75
CA ALA A 21 5.86 -1.77 5.53
C ALA A 21 4.99 -0.62 4.99
N ARG A 22 4.28 0.09 5.88
CA ARG A 22 3.49 1.29 5.54
C ARG A 22 4.37 2.41 4.97
N GLU A 23 5.46 2.75 5.64
CA GLU A 23 6.39 3.80 5.21
C GLU A 23 7.04 3.47 3.86
N ALA A 24 7.46 2.22 3.67
CA ALA A 24 8.02 1.76 2.40
C ALA A 24 7.00 1.86 1.26
N LEU A 25 5.76 1.46 1.51
CA LEU A 25 4.67 1.60 0.54
C LEU A 25 4.41 3.08 0.20
N GLN A 26 4.29 3.95 1.20
CA GLN A 26 4.10 5.40 1.01
C GLN A 26 5.24 6.04 0.22
N LEU A 27 6.48 5.71 0.57
CA LEU A 27 7.67 6.21 -0.11
C LEU A 27 7.70 5.78 -1.58
N VAL A 28 7.42 4.52 -1.89
CA VAL A 28 7.43 4.04 -3.27
C VAL A 28 6.23 4.58 -4.05
N ALA A 29 5.04 4.63 -3.46
CA ALA A 29 3.86 5.20 -4.09
C ALA A 29 4.08 6.67 -4.51
N SER A 30 4.68 7.50 -3.65
CA SER A 30 5.02 8.90 -3.96
C SER A 30 6.12 9.10 -5.02
N LYS A 31 6.91 8.04 -5.29
CA LYS A 31 7.88 8.02 -6.40
C LYS A 31 7.24 7.57 -7.71
N VAL A 32 6.17 6.78 -7.64
CA VAL A 32 5.48 6.23 -8.81
C VAL A 32 4.39 7.18 -9.31
N TYR A 33 3.52 7.65 -8.43
CA TYR A 33 2.36 8.46 -8.82
C TYR A 33 2.58 9.94 -8.53
N THR A 34 1.95 10.79 -9.33
CA THR A 34 1.86 12.24 -9.05
C THR A 34 1.06 12.49 -7.78
N ASP A 35 -0.05 11.76 -7.62
CA ASP A 35 -0.84 11.70 -6.39
C ASP A 35 -0.98 10.24 -5.94
N PRO A 36 -0.32 9.83 -4.83
CA PRO A 36 -0.39 8.47 -4.34
C PRO A 36 -1.65 8.18 -3.50
N ALA A 37 -2.52 9.15 -3.20
CA ALA A 37 -3.64 8.98 -2.27
C ALA A 37 -4.49 7.76 -2.61
N LYS A 38 -4.92 7.64 -3.87
CA LYS A 38 -5.80 6.58 -4.33
C LYS A 38 -5.24 5.17 -4.13
N ILE A 39 -3.93 4.95 -4.33
CA ILE A 39 -3.34 3.63 -4.09
C ILE A 39 -3.16 3.35 -2.59
N LEU A 40 -2.85 4.39 -1.81
CA LEU A 40 -2.69 4.24 -0.36
C LEU A 40 -4.02 3.94 0.32
N GLU A 41 -5.11 4.59 -0.11
CA GLU A 41 -6.46 4.29 0.33
C GLU A 41 -6.86 2.86 -0.03
N ALA A 42 -6.68 2.46 -1.30
CA ALA A 42 -6.99 1.10 -1.73
C ALA A 42 -6.20 0.03 -0.96
N ALA A 43 -4.92 0.28 -0.67
CA ALA A 43 -4.11 -0.62 0.14
C ALA A 43 -4.59 -0.68 1.60
N HIS A 44 -5.01 0.45 2.16
CA HIS A 44 -5.57 0.51 3.51
C HIS A 44 -6.90 -0.24 3.59
N GLU A 45 -7.82 -0.02 2.66
CA GLU A 45 -9.08 -0.76 2.57
C GLU A 45 -8.84 -2.27 2.45
N ALA A 46 -7.95 -2.68 1.54
CA ALA A 46 -7.61 -4.10 1.35
C ALA A 46 -7.00 -4.72 2.62
N ALA A 47 -6.19 -3.98 3.38
CA ALA A 47 -5.54 -4.47 4.59
C ALA A 47 -6.50 -4.60 5.79
N PHE A 48 -7.38 -3.62 5.99
CA PHE A 48 -8.24 -3.56 7.17
C PHE A 48 -9.62 -4.20 6.96
N GLN A 49 -10.16 -4.13 5.74
CA GLN A 49 -11.50 -4.62 5.41
C GLN A 49 -11.46 -5.87 4.51
N GLY A 50 -10.35 -6.09 3.81
CA GLY A 50 -10.19 -7.23 2.92
C GLY A 50 -10.17 -8.58 3.64
N MET A 51 -10.43 -9.62 2.85
CA MET A 51 -10.32 -11.01 3.28
C MET A 51 -8.85 -11.41 3.44
N ILE A 52 -8.57 -12.26 4.43
CA ILE A 52 -7.24 -12.82 4.63
C ILE A 52 -6.84 -13.61 3.37
N GLY A 53 -5.70 -13.26 2.79
CA GLY A 53 -5.20 -13.88 1.55
C GLY A 53 -5.73 -13.25 0.26
N ASP A 54 -6.47 -12.13 0.33
CA ASP A 54 -6.86 -11.37 -0.86
C ASP A 54 -5.60 -10.87 -1.62
N THR A 55 -5.50 -11.27 -2.89
CA THR A 55 -4.40 -10.90 -3.79
C THR A 55 -4.87 -10.08 -4.99
N SER A 56 -6.13 -9.64 -4.98
CA SER A 56 -6.74 -8.87 -6.07
C SER A 56 -6.00 -7.56 -6.31
N LEU A 57 -5.76 -6.76 -5.27
CA LEU A 57 -5.09 -5.46 -5.39
C LEU A 57 -3.63 -5.57 -5.91
N PRO A 58 -2.75 -6.46 -5.38
CA PRO A 58 -1.46 -6.73 -6.00
C PRO A 58 -1.56 -7.16 -7.47
N GLY A 59 -2.58 -7.95 -7.83
CA GLY A 59 -2.85 -8.35 -9.21
C GLY A 59 -3.18 -7.15 -10.11
N VAL A 60 -4.11 -6.30 -9.69
CA VAL A 60 -4.48 -5.07 -10.44
C VAL A 60 -3.27 -4.16 -10.58
N LEU A 61 -2.47 -3.96 -9.53
CA LEU A 61 -1.24 -3.15 -9.63
C LEU A 61 -0.22 -3.70 -10.63
N LYS A 62 -0.14 -5.02 -10.79
CA LYS A 62 0.79 -5.66 -11.73
C LYS A 62 0.36 -5.44 -13.18
N HIS A 63 -0.94 -5.47 -13.46
CA HIS A 63 -1.47 -5.43 -14.82
C HIS A 63 -1.94 -4.04 -15.26
N GLU A 64 -2.50 -3.26 -14.34
CA GLU A 64 -3.16 -1.99 -14.60
C GLU A 64 -2.77 -0.88 -13.58
N PRO A 65 -1.47 -0.61 -13.36
CA PRO A 65 -1.04 0.39 -12.36
C PRO A 65 -1.58 1.80 -12.64
N ALA A 66 -1.81 2.16 -13.90
CA ALA A 66 -2.35 3.47 -14.29
C ALA A 66 -3.77 3.73 -13.77
N ARG A 67 -4.52 2.70 -13.34
CA ARG A 67 -5.86 2.87 -12.74
C ARG A 67 -5.84 3.67 -11.44
N PHE A 68 -4.68 3.70 -10.77
CA PHE A 68 -4.50 4.38 -9.50
C PHE A 68 -4.03 5.83 -9.63
N GLY A 69 -3.73 6.29 -10.84
CA GLY A 69 -3.36 7.67 -11.11
C GLY A 69 -2.25 7.79 -12.15
N ASP A 70 -1.96 9.03 -12.51
CA ASP A 70 -0.88 9.35 -13.44
C ASP A 70 0.48 9.13 -12.80
N PHE A 71 1.39 8.54 -13.57
CA PHE A 71 2.78 8.42 -13.15
C PHE A 71 3.42 9.79 -12.97
N ARG A 72 4.35 9.89 -12.03
CA ARG A 72 5.09 11.11 -11.76
C ARG A 72 5.97 11.48 -12.96
N GLY A 73 5.98 12.76 -13.32
CA GLY A 73 6.72 13.28 -14.47
C GLY A 73 6.04 12.98 -15.82
N ARG A 74 6.47 13.69 -16.86
CA ARG A 74 5.92 13.56 -18.22
C ARG A 74 6.92 12.90 -19.16
N GLY A 75 6.47 11.93 -19.94
CA GLY A 75 7.30 11.18 -20.91
C GLY A 75 7.16 11.63 -22.37
N ASP A 76 6.41 12.69 -22.68
CA ASP A 76 6.08 13.07 -24.05
C ASP A 76 7.18 13.87 -24.77
N GLY A 77 6.97 14.12 -26.07
CA GLY A 77 7.90 14.81 -26.95
C GLY A 77 8.21 16.26 -26.53
N ARG A 78 7.37 16.89 -25.71
CA ARG A 78 7.51 18.26 -25.21
C ARG A 78 8.03 18.35 -23.77
N SER A 79 8.18 17.22 -23.09
CA SER A 79 8.73 17.17 -21.74
C SER A 79 10.17 17.67 -21.64
N THR A 80 10.48 18.30 -20.51
CA THR A 80 11.86 18.59 -20.10
C THR A 80 12.63 17.30 -19.77
N LEU A 81 13.96 17.39 -19.73
CA LEU A 81 14.81 16.26 -19.35
C LEU A 81 14.55 15.78 -17.93
N GLU A 82 14.23 16.69 -17.01
CA GLU A 82 13.88 16.36 -15.63
C GLU A 82 12.53 15.62 -15.55
N GLU A 83 11.51 16.08 -16.27
CA GLU A 83 10.21 15.41 -16.34
C GLU A 83 10.31 14.00 -16.90
N ARG A 84 11.11 13.81 -17.96
CA ARG A 84 11.37 12.48 -18.53
C ARG A 84 12.09 11.58 -17.54
N ARG A 85 13.08 12.11 -16.82
CA ARG A 85 13.82 11.38 -15.79
C ARG A 85 12.88 10.92 -14.66
N GLN A 86 12.02 11.80 -14.17
CA GLN A 86 11.01 11.45 -13.17
C GLN A 86 10.07 10.36 -13.69
N HIS A 87 9.63 10.47 -14.95
CA HIS A 87 8.77 9.47 -15.58
C HIS A 87 9.42 8.09 -15.68
N TYR A 88 10.68 8.01 -16.11
CA TYR A 88 11.40 6.73 -16.15
C TYR A 88 11.61 6.15 -14.75
N GLN A 89 11.91 6.99 -13.75
CA GLN A 89 12.03 6.54 -12.36
C GLN A 89 10.69 6.00 -11.83
N ALA A 90 9.58 6.68 -12.11
CA ALA A 90 8.24 6.22 -11.74
C ALA A 90 7.93 4.85 -12.35
N ILE A 91 8.21 4.67 -13.65
CA ILE A 91 8.05 3.37 -14.32
C ILE A 91 8.90 2.28 -13.68
N ALA A 92 10.16 2.58 -13.35
CA ALA A 92 11.04 1.60 -12.72
C ALA A 92 10.54 1.20 -11.31
N HIS A 93 10.11 2.18 -10.51
CA HIS A 93 9.63 1.95 -9.14
C HIS A 93 8.28 1.21 -9.09
N ARG A 94 7.45 1.28 -10.14
CA ARG A 94 6.13 0.63 -10.14
C ARG A 94 6.21 -0.88 -9.89
N HIS A 95 7.30 -1.52 -10.31
CA HIS A 95 7.49 -2.97 -10.19
C HIS A 95 7.59 -3.44 -8.73
N ALA A 96 7.95 -2.55 -7.81
CA ALA A 96 8.01 -2.85 -6.38
C ALA A 96 6.64 -2.76 -5.68
N LEU A 97 5.67 -2.01 -6.24
CA LEU A 97 4.39 -1.74 -5.59
C LEU A 97 3.58 -3.00 -5.25
N PRO A 98 3.41 -4.00 -6.15
CA PRO A 98 2.64 -5.20 -5.80
C PRO A 98 3.22 -5.97 -4.61
N GLY A 99 4.56 -6.00 -4.48
CA GLY A 99 5.24 -6.64 -3.36
C GLY A 99 5.01 -5.90 -2.05
N LEU A 100 5.19 -4.58 -2.06
CA LEU A 100 4.99 -3.73 -0.87
C LEU A 100 3.53 -3.72 -0.39
N VAL A 101 2.57 -3.69 -1.32
CA VAL A 101 1.15 -3.79 -0.97
C VAL A 101 0.83 -5.15 -0.35
N ARG A 102 1.36 -6.25 -0.94
CA ARG A 102 1.18 -7.58 -0.38
C ARG A 102 1.76 -7.70 1.03
N GLU A 103 2.97 -7.18 1.24
CA GLU A 103 3.63 -7.18 2.55
C GLU A 103 2.82 -6.40 3.59
N PHE A 104 2.35 -5.19 3.24
CA PHE A 104 1.53 -4.37 4.11
C PHE A 104 0.19 -5.04 4.49
N ILE A 105 -0.51 -5.62 3.51
CA ILE A 105 -1.74 -6.37 3.75
C ILE A 105 -1.48 -7.58 4.66
N MET A 106 -0.43 -8.35 4.40
CA MET A 106 -0.06 -9.52 5.19
C MET A 106 0.25 -9.16 6.65
N GLN A 107 1.06 -8.14 6.89
CA GLN A 107 1.36 -7.66 8.24
C GLN A 107 0.09 -7.22 8.97
N THR A 108 -0.81 -6.50 8.29
CA THR A 108 -2.08 -6.07 8.88
C THR A 108 -2.97 -7.26 9.24
N HIS A 109 -3.06 -8.27 8.36
CA HIS A 109 -3.81 -9.48 8.61
C HIS A 109 -3.26 -10.29 9.79
N GLU A 110 -1.94 -10.41 9.90
CA GLU A 110 -1.29 -11.12 11.01
C GLU A 110 -1.66 -10.46 12.36
N LEU A 111 -1.62 -9.13 12.42
CA LEU A 111 -1.99 -8.37 13.61
C LEU A 111 -3.50 -8.43 13.91
N ARG A 112 -4.35 -8.45 12.88
CA ARG A 112 -5.80 -8.69 13.02
C ARG A 112 -6.08 -10.05 13.66
N CYS A 113 -5.40 -11.10 13.22
CA CYS A 113 -5.53 -12.44 13.82
C CYS A 113 -5.08 -12.43 15.28
N GLN A 114 -3.87 -11.91 15.56
CA GLN A 114 -3.34 -11.83 16.92
C GLN A 114 -4.29 -11.06 17.87
N HIS A 115 -4.86 -9.94 17.41
CA HIS A 115 -5.83 -9.17 18.19
C HIS A 115 -7.14 -9.94 18.42
N ALA A 116 -7.64 -10.64 17.39
CA ALA A 116 -8.85 -11.46 17.51
C ALA A 116 -8.65 -12.67 18.45
N ASP A 117 -7.49 -13.33 18.40
CA ASP A 117 -7.14 -14.43 19.28
C ASP A 117 -6.96 -13.96 20.73
N ALA A 118 -6.31 -12.81 20.95
CA ALA A 118 -6.18 -12.23 22.29
C ALA A 118 -7.55 -11.89 22.92
N ASN A 119 -8.50 -11.41 22.11
CA ASN A 119 -9.86 -11.11 22.56
C ASN A 119 -10.75 -12.35 22.76
N ARG A 120 -10.35 -13.52 22.25
CA ARG A 120 -11.09 -14.78 22.43
C ARG A 120 -10.84 -15.44 23.79
N GLY A 121 -9.74 -15.11 24.48
CA GLY A 121 -9.32 -15.75 25.74
C GLY A 121 -8.93 -17.23 25.56
N PRO A 122 -8.15 -17.83 26.48
CA PRO A 122 -7.92 -19.26 26.46
C PRO A 122 -9.25 -19.99 26.73
N ALA A 123 -9.60 -20.92 25.85
CA ALA A 123 -10.76 -21.80 26.00
C ALA A 123 -10.66 -22.69 27.24
#